data_AF-A0A1L7U7U3-F1
#
_entry.id   AF-A0A1L7U7U3-F1
#
_cell.length_a   1.000
_cell.length_b   1.000
_cell.length_c   1.000
_cell.angle_alpha   90.00
_cell.angle_beta   90.00
_cell.angle_gamma   90.00
#
_symmetry.space_group_name_H-M   'P 1'
#
loop_
_entity.id
_entity.type
_entity.pdbx_description
1 polymer ?
#
loop_
_entity_poly.entity_id
_entity_poly.type
_entity_poly.pdbx_seq_one_letter_code
_entity_poly.pdbx_strand_id
1 'polypeptide(L)'
;MANNEASVSTPTSAARARWQIAIAEHTKYEGFRNRIRSFLLNLNNMIQSLQTNSRNAGPDTDLGKSMAALSQEMFVKTRDMDRAITELNNVYTEFDVRKPIVEAYLGLGSGSAVGTLPETLVALRYLERFEIGNARLKQMWDGLMACSRRAHMLSHVNRR
;
A
#
# COMPACT_ATOMS: atom_id res chain seq x y z
N MET A 1 8.34 -31.94 39.42
CA MET A 1 7.56 -31.05 38.53
C MET A 1 8.56 -30.18 37.80
N ALA A 2 8.79 -30.43 36.51
CA ALA A 2 9.77 -29.70 35.72
C ALA A 2 9.12 -28.43 35.15
N ASN A 3 9.69 -27.27 35.46
CA ASN A 3 9.30 -25.99 34.89
C ASN A 3 9.69 -25.97 33.41
N ASN A 4 8.69 -26.10 32.53
CA ASN A 4 8.82 -25.71 31.13
C ASN A 4 8.80 -24.18 31.06
N GLU A 5 9.91 -23.55 31.43
CA GLU A 5 10.23 -22.23 30.92
C GLU A 5 10.44 -22.41 29.42
N ALA A 6 9.44 -22.02 28.62
CA ALA A 6 9.57 -21.91 27.19
C ALA A 6 10.76 -20.97 26.93
N SER A 7 11.92 -21.55 26.60
CA SER A 7 13.16 -20.80 26.44
C SER A 7 12.94 -19.80 25.32
N VAL A 8 12.90 -18.52 25.66
CA VAL A 8 12.83 -17.44 24.70
C VAL A 8 14.17 -17.44 23.97
N SER A 9 14.18 -17.96 22.74
CA SER A 9 15.38 -17.94 21.90
C SER A 9 15.80 -16.49 21.69
N THR A 10 17.08 -16.19 21.94
CA THR A 10 17.68 -14.90 21.67
C THR A 10 17.35 -14.48 20.22
N PRO A 11 16.89 -13.24 19.98
CA PRO A 11 16.54 -12.80 18.63
C PRO A 11 17.71 -12.97 17.67
N THR A 12 17.46 -13.66 16.57
CA THR A 12 18.50 -14.00 15.60
C THR A 12 18.92 -12.77 14.79
N SER A 13 20.12 -12.82 14.21
CA SER A 13 20.58 -11.81 13.25
C SER A 13 19.60 -11.63 12.08
N ALA A 14 18.94 -12.70 11.65
CA ALA A 14 17.91 -12.67 10.62
C ALA A 14 16.66 -11.86 11.03
N ALA A 15 16.22 -11.96 12.29
CA ALA A 15 15.09 -11.19 12.79
C ALA A 15 15.40 -9.68 12.82
N ARG A 16 16.63 -9.32 13.23
CA ARG A 16 17.11 -7.93 13.19
C ARG A 16 17.20 -7.39 11.76
N ALA A 17 17.69 -8.19 10.82
CA ALA A 17 17.78 -7.79 9.42
C ALA A 17 16.39 -7.55 8.80
N ARG A 18 15.42 -8.45 9.05
CA ARG A 18 14.02 -8.25 8.64
C ARG A 18 13.43 -6.99 9.23
N TRP A 19 13.67 -6.72 10.51
CA TRP A 19 13.20 -5.49 11.16
C TRP A 19 13.74 -4.23 10.47
N GLN A 20 15.03 -4.18 10.18
CA GLN A 20 15.65 -3.05 9.49
C GLN A 20 15.05 -2.82 8.09
N ILE A 21 14.80 -3.89 7.34
CA ILE A 21 14.14 -3.83 6.02
C ILE A 21 12.73 -3.26 6.16
N ALA A 22 11.96 -3.75 7.12
CA ALA A 22 10.59 -3.31 7.33
C ALA A 22 10.52 -1.84 7.77
N ILE A 23 11.43 -1.37 8.63
CA ILE A 23 11.52 0.06 8.99
C ILE A 23 11.85 0.91 7.75
N ALA A 24 12.77 0.46 6.89
CA ALA A 24 13.06 1.18 5.65
C ALA A 24 11.83 1.25 4.72
N GLU A 25 11.08 0.16 4.58
CA GLU A 25 9.84 0.15 3.80
C GLU A 25 8.74 1.01 4.44
N HIS A 26 8.67 1.06 5.77
CA HIS A 26 7.75 1.90 6.52
C HIS A 26 7.99 3.39 6.22
N THR A 27 9.24 3.86 6.28
CA THR A 27 9.60 5.24 5.92
C THR A 27 9.30 5.55 4.46
N LYS A 28 9.53 4.61 3.53
CA LYS A 28 9.15 4.79 2.12
C LYS A 28 7.64 4.92 1.95
N TYR A 29 6.87 4.09 2.66
CA TYR A 29 5.42 4.15 2.62
C TYR A 29 4.88 5.47 3.16
N GLU A 30 5.50 6.04 4.20
CA GLU A 30 5.14 7.38 4.69
C GLU A 30 5.28 8.48 3.61
N GLY A 31 6.38 8.46 2.85
CA GLY A 31 6.53 9.38 1.72
C GLY A 31 5.50 9.12 0.61
N PHE A 32 5.20 7.84 0.35
CA PHE A 32 4.23 7.42 -0.66
C PHE A 32 2.78 7.80 -0.29
N ARG A 33 2.34 7.56 0.95
CA ARG A 33 0.94 7.79 1.40
C ARG A 33 0.51 9.25 1.24
N ASN A 34 1.46 10.19 1.36
CA ASN A 34 1.17 11.62 1.17
C ASN A 34 0.96 11.95 -0.32
N ARG A 35 1.68 11.29 -1.22
CA ARG A 35 1.61 11.54 -2.68
C ARG A 35 0.47 10.78 -3.35
N ILE A 36 0.15 9.57 -2.86
CA ILE A 36 -0.84 8.70 -3.49
C ILE A 36 -2.23 9.32 -3.48
N ARG A 37 -2.60 10.08 -2.43
CA ARG A 37 -3.91 10.75 -2.34
C ARG A 37 -4.11 11.75 -3.47
N SER A 38 -3.11 12.60 -3.73
CA SER A 38 -3.13 13.55 -4.85
C SER A 38 -3.19 12.83 -6.19
N PHE A 39 -2.47 11.72 -6.34
CA PHE A 39 -2.51 10.92 -7.56
C PHE A 39 -3.90 10.31 -7.81
N LEU A 40 -4.54 9.73 -6.80
CA LEU A 40 -5.89 9.16 -6.94
C LEU A 40 -6.93 10.23 -7.30
N LEU A 41 -6.81 11.44 -6.75
CA LEU A 41 -7.64 12.58 -7.15
C LEU A 41 -7.45 12.93 -8.64
N ASN A 42 -6.20 12.97 -9.12
CA ASN A 42 -5.91 13.22 -10.53
C ASN A 42 -6.47 12.12 -11.44
N LEU A 43 -6.44 10.85 -11.00
CA LEU A 43 -7.06 9.76 -11.74
C LEU A 43 -8.58 9.91 -11.83
N ASN A 44 -9.25 10.35 -10.77
CA ASN A 44 -10.70 10.63 -10.82
C ASN A 44 -11.04 11.71 -11.86
N ASN A 45 -10.23 12.77 -11.95
CA ASN A 45 -10.42 13.80 -12.98
C ASN A 45 -10.20 13.23 -14.40
N MET A 46 -9.23 12.33 -14.55
CA MET A 46 -8.95 11.66 -15.83
C MET A 46 -10.08 10.71 -16.23
N ILE A 47 -10.65 9.96 -15.28
CA ILE A 47 -11.83 9.10 -15.49
C ILE A 47 -12.99 9.94 -16.01
N GLN A 48 -13.30 11.05 -15.35
CA GLN A 48 -14.37 11.96 -15.78
C GLN A 48 -14.10 12.51 -17.19
N SER A 49 -12.86 12.88 -17.49
CA SER A 49 -12.46 13.38 -18.81
C SER A 49 -12.66 12.32 -19.90
N LEU A 50 -12.28 11.06 -19.64
CA LEU A 50 -12.51 9.95 -20.56
C LEU A 50 -14.00 9.70 -20.81
N GLN A 51 -14.84 9.77 -19.78
CA GLN A 51 -16.29 9.61 -19.91
C GLN A 51 -16.90 10.72 -20.77
N THR A 52 -16.49 11.98 -20.57
CA THR A 52 -16.94 13.11 -21.40
C THR A 52 -16.46 12.95 -22.85
N ASN A 53 -15.19 12.61 -23.06
CA ASN A 53 -14.64 12.42 -24.41
C ASN A 53 -15.31 11.25 -25.13
N SER A 54 -15.63 10.17 -24.41
CA SER A 54 -16.37 9.03 -24.94
C SER A 54 -17.73 9.45 -25.51
N ARG A 55 -18.48 10.29 -24.77
CA ARG A 55 -19.77 10.83 -25.22
C ARG A 55 -19.60 11.73 -26.44
N ASN A 56 -18.58 12.59 -26.45
CA ASN A 56 -18.33 13.53 -27.54
C ASN A 56 -17.89 12.82 -28.84
N ALA A 57 -17.10 11.75 -28.73
CA ALA A 57 -16.68 10.94 -29.88
C ALA A 57 -17.84 10.07 -30.44
N GLY A 58 -18.96 9.97 -29.73
CA GLY A 58 -20.03 9.04 -30.02
C GLY A 58 -19.81 7.72 -29.27
N PRO A 59 -20.67 7.35 -28.31
CA PRO A 59 -20.46 6.19 -27.44
C PRO A 59 -20.50 4.85 -28.19
N ASP A 60 -21.07 4.82 -29.39
CA ASP A 60 -21.13 3.61 -30.24
C ASP A 60 -19.91 3.43 -31.13
N THR A 61 -19.05 4.45 -31.25
CA THR A 61 -17.80 4.37 -32.00
C THR A 61 -16.76 3.55 -31.25
N ASP A 62 -15.82 2.94 -31.96
CA ASP A 62 -14.74 2.17 -31.33
C ASP A 62 -13.90 3.04 -30.37
N LEU A 63 -13.70 4.31 -30.72
CA LEU A 63 -13.02 5.29 -29.87
C LEU A 63 -13.81 5.59 -28.60
N GLY A 64 -15.12 5.87 -28.75
CA GLY A 64 -16.02 6.12 -27.64
C GLY A 64 -16.10 4.94 -26.67
N LYS A 65 -16.28 3.72 -27.20
CA LYS A 65 -16.28 2.46 -26.42
C LYS A 65 -14.95 2.24 -25.70
N SER A 66 -13.82 2.48 -26.36
CA SER A 66 -12.49 2.33 -25.77
C SER A 66 -12.26 3.29 -24.60
N MET A 67 -12.68 4.56 -24.75
CA MET A 67 -12.60 5.55 -23.67
C MET A 67 -13.51 5.20 -22.49
N ALA A 68 -14.75 4.74 -22.76
CA ALA A 68 -15.67 4.30 -21.71
C ALA A 68 -15.13 3.10 -20.94
N ALA A 69 -14.66 2.06 -21.65
CA ALA A 69 -14.08 0.87 -21.05
C ALA A 69 -12.86 1.19 -20.18
N LEU A 70 -11.94 2.04 -20.68
CA LEU A 70 -10.78 2.46 -19.91
C LEU A 70 -11.17 3.29 -18.68
N SER A 71 -12.16 4.18 -18.79
CA SER A 71 -12.64 4.95 -17.65
C SER A 71 -13.19 4.05 -16.53
N GLN A 72 -13.90 2.99 -16.89
CA GLN A 72 -14.45 2.02 -15.95
C GLN A 72 -13.33 1.17 -15.31
N GLU A 73 -12.37 0.72 -16.11
CA GLU A 73 -11.19 -0.01 -15.61
C GLU A 73 -10.42 0.84 -14.58
N MET A 74 -10.17 2.11 -14.91
CA MET A 74 -9.52 3.07 -14.01
C MET A 74 -10.33 3.30 -12.74
N PHE A 75 -11.65 3.45 -12.84
CA PHE A 75 -12.53 3.66 -11.69
C PHE A 75 -12.43 2.51 -10.68
N VAL A 76 -12.56 1.27 -11.16
CA VAL A 76 -12.46 0.07 -10.31
C VAL A 76 -11.10 0.00 -9.62
N LYS A 77 -10.01 0.13 -10.39
CA LYS A 77 -8.65 0.07 -9.83
C LYS A 77 -8.35 1.19 -8.86
N THR A 78 -8.85 2.41 -9.12
CA THR A 78 -8.69 3.56 -8.21
C THR A 78 -9.43 3.31 -6.90
N ARG A 79 -10.63 2.73 -6.96
CA ARG A 79 -11.43 2.40 -5.79
C ARG A 79 -10.83 1.30 -4.94
N ASP A 80 -10.28 0.26 -5.58
CA ASP A 80 -9.59 -0.83 -4.92
C ASP A 80 -8.30 -0.34 -4.24
N MET A 81 -7.54 0.52 -4.91
CA MET A 81 -6.33 1.13 -4.37
C MET A 81 -6.64 1.99 -3.13
N ASP A 82 -7.67 2.83 -3.20
CA ASP A 82 -8.10 3.68 -2.07
C ASP A 82 -8.51 2.84 -0.83
N ARG A 83 -9.20 1.71 -1.06
CA ARG A 83 -9.53 0.76 0.01
C ARG A 83 -8.26 0.12 0.60
N ALA A 84 -7.37 -0.38 -0.24
CA ALA A 84 -6.12 -1.02 0.20
C ALA A 84 -5.20 -0.05 0.97
N ILE A 85 -5.14 1.23 0.56
CA ILE A 85 -4.42 2.27 1.29
C ILE A 85 -5.04 2.52 2.67
N THR A 86 -6.37 2.56 2.75
CA THR A 86 -7.08 2.73 4.03
C THR A 86 -6.77 1.58 4.99
N GLU A 87 -6.83 0.34 4.50
CA GLU A 87 -6.47 -0.86 5.26
C GLU A 87 -5.00 -0.81 5.73
N LEU A 88 -4.07 -0.47 4.84
CA LEU A 88 -2.65 -0.41 5.18
C LEU A 88 -2.32 0.74 6.13
N ASN A 89 -3.00 1.88 6.05
CA ASN A 89 -2.83 2.99 6.99
C ASN A 89 -3.20 2.61 8.43
N ASN A 90 -4.20 1.75 8.61
CA ASN A 90 -4.55 1.23 9.94
C ASN A 90 -3.42 0.33 10.48
N VAL A 91 -2.86 -0.54 9.62
CA VAL A 91 -1.71 -1.39 9.97
C VAL A 91 -0.46 -0.55 10.27
N TYR A 92 -0.22 0.49 9.49
CA TYR A 92 0.88 1.44 9.68
C TYR A 92 0.78 2.15 11.04
N THR A 93 -0.40 2.67 11.38
CA THR A 93 -0.62 3.37 12.66
C THR A 93 -0.39 2.43 13.85
N GLU A 94 -0.88 1.19 13.76
CA GLU A 94 -0.63 0.17 14.79
C GLU A 94 0.84 -0.25 14.87
N PHE A 95 1.54 -0.28 13.74
CA PHE A 95 2.96 -0.56 13.70
C PHE A 95 3.76 0.50 14.48
N ASP A 96 3.49 1.78 14.27
CA ASP A 96 4.17 2.88 14.99
C ASP A 96 3.99 2.78 16.52
N VAL A 97 2.79 2.42 16.97
CA VAL A 97 2.49 2.22 18.41
C VAL A 97 3.30 1.04 18.99
N ARG A 98 3.44 -0.04 18.22
CA ARG A 98 4.04 -1.30 18.69
C ARG A 98 5.55 -1.39 18.43
N LYS A 99 6.10 -0.45 17.66
CA LYS A 99 7.51 -0.38 17.30
C LYS A 99 8.46 -0.51 18.51
N PRO A 100 8.27 0.20 19.64
CA PRO A 100 9.17 0.10 20.78
C PRO A 100 9.22 -1.30 21.40
N ILE A 101 8.11 -2.05 21.36
CA ILE A 101 8.03 -3.42 21.90
C ILE A 101 8.87 -4.38 21.06
N VAL A 102 8.80 -4.26 19.73
CA VAL A 102 9.60 -5.10 18.83
C VAL A 102 11.08 -4.74 18.93
N GLU A 103 11.40 -3.44 19.01
CA GLU A 103 12.77 -2.97 19.19
C GLU A 103 13.38 -3.50 20.50
N ALA A 104 12.64 -3.45 21.61
CA ALA A 104 13.07 -4.03 22.88
C ALA A 104 13.24 -5.54 22.80
N TYR A 105 12.30 -6.27 22.19
CA TYR A 105 12.43 -7.72 21.98
C TYR A 105 13.68 -8.07 21.18
N LEU A 106 13.98 -7.33 20.11
CA LEU A 106 15.14 -7.57 19.24
C LEU A 106 16.48 -7.10 19.85
N GLY A 107 16.45 -6.42 21.00
CA GLY A 107 17.62 -5.78 21.61
C GLY A 107 18.15 -4.60 20.79
N LEU A 108 17.25 -3.90 20.09
CA LEU A 108 17.51 -2.75 19.23
C LEU A 108 17.02 -1.46 19.90
N GLY A 109 17.54 -1.10 21.07
CA GLY A 109 17.13 0.12 21.78
C GLY A 109 17.77 0.32 23.15
N SER A 110 17.78 1.56 23.64
CA SER A 110 18.42 1.99 24.89
C SER A 110 17.49 2.00 26.12
N GLY A 111 16.23 1.56 26.01
CA GLY A 111 15.22 1.71 27.07
C GLY A 111 14.17 0.59 27.09
N SER A 112 13.75 0.22 28.30
CA SER A 112 13.07 -1.02 28.69
C SER A 112 11.57 -1.09 28.38
N ALA A 113 11.17 -1.14 27.11
CA ALA A 113 9.81 -1.58 26.77
C ALA A 113 9.75 -3.11 26.66
N VAL A 114 9.91 -3.83 27.77
CA VAL A 114 9.74 -5.30 27.76
C VAL A 114 8.24 -5.59 27.65
N GLY A 115 7.72 -5.69 26.42
CA GLY A 115 6.40 -6.27 26.19
C GLY A 115 6.41 -7.74 26.61
N THR A 116 5.26 -8.26 27.04
CA THR A 116 5.11 -9.70 27.24
C THR A 116 5.23 -10.43 25.90
N LEU A 117 5.50 -11.73 25.96
CA LEU A 117 5.61 -12.58 24.77
C LEU A 117 4.35 -12.46 23.87
N PRO A 118 3.12 -12.46 24.40
CA PRO A 118 1.91 -12.11 23.65
C PRO A 118 1.98 -10.79 22.87
N GLU A 119 2.35 -9.67 23.50
CA GLU A 119 2.38 -8.38 22.79
C GLU A 119 3.44 -8.36 21.69
N THR A 120 4.57 -9.02 21.93
CA THR A 120 5.64 -9.18 20.93
C THR A 120 5.15 -9.95 19.71
N LEU A 121 4.44 -11.07 19.91
CA LEU A 121 3.86 -11.85 18.82
C LEU A 121 2.83 -11.06 18.03
N VAL A 122 1.99 -10.28 18.71
CA VAL A 122 1.03 -9.39 18.04
C VAL A 122 1.77 -8.35 17.20
N ALA A 123 2.80 -7.70 17.74
CA ALA A 123 3.58 -6.69 17.03
C ALA A 123 4.29 -7.26 15.78
N LEU A 124 4.86 -8.47 15.87
CA LEU A 124 5.45 -9.16 14.72
C LEU A 124 4.42 -9.50 13.63
N ARG A 125 3.17 -9.82 14.00
CA ARG A 125 2.10 -10.03 12.99
C ARG A 125 1.72 -8.74 12.26
N TYR A 126 1.81 -7.58 12.92
CA TYR A 126 1.59 -6.30 12.25
C TYR A 126 2.69 -5.98 11.23
N LEU A 127 3.94 -6.34 11.52
CA LEU A 127 5.06 -6.28 10.58
C LEU A 127 4.76 -7.08 9.31
N GLU A 128 4.38 -8.34 9.47
CA GLU A 128 4.07 -9.24 8.35
C GLU A 128 2.88 -8.71 7.52
N ARG A 129 1.82 -8.24 8.18
CA ARG A 129 0.67 -7.62 7.52
C ARG A 129 1.06 -6.37 6.73
N PHE A 130 1.97 -5.55 7.28
CA PHE A 130 2.48 -4.37 6.59
C PHE A 130 3.25 -4.76 5.33
N GLU A 131 4.15 -5.75 5.42
CA GLU A 131 4.93 -6.24 4.27
C GLU A 131 4.01 -6.75 3.14
N ILE A 132 3.03 -7.60 3.48
CA ILE A 132 2.06 -8.14 2.53
C ILE A 132 1.23 -7.02 1.90
N GLY A 133 0.72 -6.10 2.71
CA GLY A 133 -0.08 -4.97 2.24
C GLY A 133 0.70 -4.03 1.33
N ASN A 134 1.95 -3.71 1.67
CA ASN A 134 2.82 -2.86 0.87
C ASN A 134 3.16 -3.51 -0.48
N ALA A 135 3.44 -4.82 -0.51
CA ALA A 135 3.65 -5.56 -1.76
C ALA A 135 2.41 -5.53 -2.67
N ARG A 136 1.22 -5.71 -2.09
CA ARG A 136 -0.06 -5.59 -2.81
C ARG A 136 -0.26 -4.19 -3.40
N LEU A 137 0.04 -3.13 -2.65
CA LEU A 137 -0.07 -1.75 -3.15
C LEU A 137 0.87 -1.48 -4.33
N LYS A 138 2.09 -2.02 -4.33
CA LYS A 138 3.03 -1.89 -5.47
C LYS A 138 2.44 -2.49 -6.74
N GLN A 139 1.83 -3.68 -6.66
CA GLN A 139 1.16 -4.31 -7.82
C GLN A 139 -0.03 -3.49 -8.31
N MET A 140 -0.85 -2.97 -7.40
CA MET A 140 -2.00 -2.11 -7.75
C MET A 140 -1.55 -0.81 -8.41
N TRP A 141 -0.46 -0.22 -7.91
CA TRP A 141 0.16 0.98 -8.48
C TRP A 141 0.58 0.76 -9.94
N ASP A 142 1.25 -0.34 -10.25
CA ASP A 142 1.68 -0.63 -11.63
C ASP A 142 0.49 -0.72 -12.60
N GLY A 143 -0.60 -1.36 -12.17
CA GLY A 143 -1.84 -1.43 -12.94
C GLY A 143 -2.49 -0.06 -13.19
N LEU A 144 -2.51 0.80 -12.17
CA LEU A 144 -3.01 2.17 -12.31
C LEU A 144 -2.12 3.02 -13.23
N MET A 145 -0.81 2.90 -13.13
CA MET A 145 0.13 3.60 -14.01
C MET A 145 -0.02 3.16 -15.47
N ALA A 146 -0.28 1.88 -15.72
CA ALA A 146 -0.58 1.39 -17.06
C ALA A 146 -1.87 2.02 -17.63
N CYS A 147 -2.93 2.12 -16.82
CA CYS A 147 -4.17 2.76 -17.24
C CYS A 147 -4.00 4.27 -17.50
N SER A 148 -3.27 4.97 -16.62
CA SER A 148 -2.96 6.39 -16.79
C SER A 148 -2.22 6.65 -18.11
N ARG A 149 -1.20 5.83 -18.44
CA ARG A 149 -0.50 5.93 -19.73
C ARG A 149 -1.45 5.73 -20.92
N ARG A 150 -2.32 4.74 -20.87
CA ARG A 150 -3.34 4.49 -21.93
C ARG A 150 -4.30 5.67 -22.09
N ALA A 151 -4.72 6.27 -20.97
CA ALA A 151 -5.65 7.39 -20.97
C ALA A 151 -5.02 8.65 -21.60
N HIS A 152 -3.74 8.91 -21.33
CA HIS A 152 -2.99 9.97 -22.00
C HIS A 152 -2.93 9.75 -23.51
N MET A 153 -2.61 8.54 -23.97
CA MET A 153 -2.56 8.23 -25.41
C MET A 153 -3.91 8.49 -26.09
N LEU A 154 -5.02 8.01 -25.52
CA LEU A 154 -6.36 8.23 -26.08
C LEU A 154 -6.76 9.72 -26.09
N SER A 155 -6.32 10.48 -25.09
CA SER A 155 -6.61 11.92 -25.00
C SER A 155 -5.87 12.75 -26.06
N HIS A 156 -4.71 12.27 -26.56
CA HIS A 156 -3.96 12.93 -27.62
C HIS A 156 -4.52 12.66 -29.02
N VAL A 157 -5.17 11.51 -29.23
CA VAL A 157 -5.83 11.19 -30.50
C VAL A 157 -7.02 12.13 -30.77
N ASN A 158 -7.71 12.58 -29.73
CA ASN A 158 -8.89 13.45 -29.84
C ASN A 158 -8.56 14.95 -30.09
N ARG A 159 -7.28 15.32 -30.20
CA ARG A 159 -6.81 16.70 -30.42
C ARG A 159 -6.30 16.98 -31.84
N ARG A 160 -6.35 15.98 -32.73
CA ARG A 160 -6.02 16.11 -34.15
C ARG A 160 -7.30 16.06 -34.97
#